data_AF-A0A8J9TH16-F1
#
_entry.id   AF-A0A8J9TH16-F1
#
_cell.length_a   1.000
_cell.length_b   1.000
_cell.length_c   1.000
_cell.angle_alpha   90.00
_cell.angle_beta   90.00
_cell.angle_gamma   90.00
#
_symmetry.space_group_name_H-M   'P 1'
#
loop_
_entity.id
_entity.type
_entity.pdbx_description
1 polymer ?
#
loop_
_entity_poly.entity_id
_entity_poly.type
_entity_poly.pdbx_seq_one_letter_code
_entity_poly.pdbx_strand_id
1 'polypeptide(L)'
;KVLIFSQYLGFLDLLGSQFSANGIHFFRLDGSLSLKARITVLEEFRVFQQAKQASVNGDACRKGTVMLMSMGAGGEGLNLVAASSVFIADPWWNAAKED
;
A
#
# COMPACT_ATOMS: atom_id res chain seq x y z
N LYS A 1 3.92 8.60 3.01
CA LYS A 1 3.46 7.49 2.13
C LYS A 1 3.47 6.23 2.98
N VAL A 2 2.35 5.52 3.08
CA VAL A 2 2.21 4.43 4.06
C VAL A 2 2.04 3.10 3.33
N LEU A 3 2.87 2.12 3.67
CA LEU A 3 2.69 0.72 3.28
C LEU A 3 2.15 -0.05 4.49
N ILE A 4 1.13 -0.87 4.28
CA ILE A 4 0.61 -1.78 5.29
C ILE A 4 0.74 -3.19 4.75
N PHE A 5 1.50 -4.02 5.46
CA PHE A 5 1.66 -5.43 5.16
C PHE A 5 0.80 -6.28 6.08
N SER A 6 0.15 -7.29 5.50
CA SER A 6 -0.55 -8.34 6.24
C SER A 6 -0.43 -9.66 5.49
N GLN A 7 -0.48 -10.77 6.21
CA GLN A 7 -0.59 -12.10 5.62
C GLN A 7 -2.05 -12.52 5.39
N TYR A 8 -3.00 -11.84 6.02
CA TYR A 8 -4.42 -12.18 5.98
C TYR A 8 -5.15 -11.28 4.99
N LEU A 9 -5.57 -11.84 3.86
CA LEU A 9 -6.32 -11.09 2.85
C LEU A 9 -7.63 -10.50 3.42
N GLY A 10 -8.32 -11.24 4.28
CA GLY A 10 -9.53 -10.75 4.96
C GLY A 10 -9.29 -9.53 5.86
N PHE A 11 -8.09 -9.39 6.42
CA PHE A 11 -7.72 -8.19 7.16
C PHE A 11 -7.51 -6.99 6.23
N LEU A 12 -6.88 -7.20 5.06
CA LEU A 12 -6.77 -6.18 4.02
C LEU A 12 -8.14 -5.75 3.48
N ASP A 13 -9.08 -6.69 3.33
CA ASP A 13 -10.47 -6.39 2.96
C ASP A 13 -11.14 -5.46 3.97
N LEU A 14 -10.99 -5.79 5.27
CA LEU A 14 -11.55 -4.99 6.36
C LEU A 14 -10.93 -3.58 6.38
N LEU A 15 -9.61 -3.47 6.26
CA LEU A 15 -8.92 -2.17 6.16
C LEU A 15 -9.40 -1.37 4.95
N GLY A 16 -9.52 -2.00 3.78
CA GLY A 16 -10.03 -1.36 2.57
C GLY A 16 -11.44 -0.79 2.77
N SER A 17 -12.33 -1.55 3.43
CA SER A 17 -13.68 -1.07 3.75
C SER A 17 -13.67 0.16 4.66
N GLN A 18 -12.80 0.17 5.67
CA GLN A 18 -12.65 1.28 6.62
C GLN A 18 -12.02 2.52 5.95
N PHE A 19 -11.05 2.32 5.06
CA PHE A 19 -10.45 3.42 4.32
C PHE A 19 -11.44 4.06 3.36
N SER A 20 -12.23 3.27 2.63
CA SER A 20 -13.32 3.77 1.80
C SER A 20 -14.33 4.58 2.61
N ALA A 21 -14.74 4.08 3.78
CA ALA A 21 -15.70 4.77 4.66
C ALA A 21 -15.18 6.13 5.17
N ASN A 22 -13.87 6.22 5.43
CA ASN A 22 -13.23 7.46 5.87
C ASN A 22 -12.74 8.36 4.72
N GLY A 23 -13.02 7.98 3.46
CA GLY A 23 -12.56 8.69 2.27
C GLY A 23 -11.04 8.80 2.21
N ILE A 24 -10.34 7.73 2.59
CA ILE A 24 -8.89 7.57 2.49
C ILE A 24 -8.59 6.79 1.22
N HIS A 25 -7.82 7.39 0.31
CA HIS A 25 -7.39 6.70 -0.90
C HIS A 25 -6.35 5.63 -0.57
N PHE A 26 -6.64 4.41 -1.00
CA PHE A 26 -5.74 3.28 -0.85
C PHE A 26 -5.62 2.49 -2.17
N PHE A 27 -4.49 1.82 -2.30
CA PHE A 27 -4.22 0.85 -3.35
C PHE A 27 -4.02 -0.52 -2.72
N ARG A 28 -4.28 -1.58 -3.48
CA ARG A 28 -4.14 -2.95 -3.00
C ARG A 28 -3.31 -3.77 -3.96
N LEU A 29 -2.33 -4.48 -3.43
CA LEU A 29 -1.49 -5.40 -4.17
C LEU A 29 -1.39 -6.72 -3.41
N ASP A 30 -2.05 -7.75 -3.94
CA ASP A 30 -2.02 -9.08 -3.36
C ASP A 30 -1.88 -10.18 -4.42
N GLY A 31 -1.85 -11.42 -3.95
CA GLY A 31 -1.71 -12.62 -4.78
C GLY A 31 -2.84 -12.85 -5.79
N SER A 32 -4.01 -12.22 -5.62
CA SER A 32 -5.15 -12.38 -6.53
C SER A 32 -4.99 -11.60 -7.84
N LEU A 33 -4.12 -10.58 -7.86
CA LEU A 33 -3.86 -9.78 -9.05
C LEU A 33 -2.92 -10.51 -10.01
N SER A 34 -3.29 -10.53 -11.29
CA SER A 34 -2.40 -10.94 -12.38
C SER A 34 -1.19 -10.00 -12.49
N LEU A 35 -0.09 -10.47 -13.09
CA LEU A 35 1.12 -9.66 -13.27
C LEU A 35 0.84 -8.31 -13.96
N LYS A 36 -0.02 -8.32 -14.99
CA LYS A 36 -0.43 -7.09 -15.69
C LYS A 36 -1.16 -6.12 -14.77
N ALA A 37 -2.11 -6.62 -13.98
CA ALA A 37 -2.86 -5.79 -13.03
C ALA A 37 -1.96 -5.22 -11.92
N ARG A 38 -0.97 -6.00 -11.44
CA ARG A 38 0.03 -5.51 -10.48
C ARG A 38 0.79 -4.31 -11.03
N ILE A 39 1.27 -4.38 -12.27
CA ILE A 39 1.99 -3.28 -12.93
C ILE A 39 1.10 -2.04 -13.04
N THR A 40 -0.15 -2.20 -13.44
CA THR A 40 -1.11 -1.09 -13.53
C THR A 40 -1.31 -0.39 -12.18
N VAL A 41 -1.56 -1.14 -11.11
CA VAL A 41 -1.75 -0.57 -9.76
C VAL A 41 -0.49 0.18 -9.29
N LEU A 42 0.70 -0.34 -9.59
CA LEU A 42 1.96 0.32 -9.23
C LEU A 42 2.16 1.63 -9.99
N GLU A 43 1.80 1.67 -11.27
CA GLU A 43 1.90 2.87 -12.07
C GLU A 43 0.88 3.92 -11.61
N GLU A 44 -0.36 3.53 -11.35
CA GLU A 44 -1.39 4.41 -10.77
C GLU A 44 -0.93 4.98 -9.41
N PHE A 45 -0.33 4.15 -8.56
CA PHE A 45 0.23 4.59 -7.29
C PHE A 45 1.35 5.63 -7.48
N ARG A 46 2.25 5.43 -8.46
CA ARG A 46 3.32 6.38 -8.79
C ARG A 46 2.79 7.71 -9.30
N VAL A 47 1.86 7.68 -10.25
CA VAL A 47 1.22 8.88 -10.81
C VAL A 47 0.49 9.65 -9.73
N PHE A 48 -0.29 8.97 -8.88
CA PHE A 48 -0.98 9.60 -7.76
C PHE A 48 -0.02 10.26 -6.78
N GLN A 49 1.14 9.65 -6.51
CA GLN A 49 2.17 10.25 -5.67
C GLN A 49 2.76 11.53 -6.27
N GLN A 50 3.06 11.54 -7.57
CA GLN A 50 3.62 12.71 -8.25
C GLN A 50 2.61 13.87 -8.30
N ALA A 51 1.35 13.59 -8.62
CA ALA A 51 0.28 14.60 -8.63
C ALA A 51 0.11 15.26 -7.26
N LYS A 52 0.24 14.48 -6.18
CA LYS A 52 0.15 15.01 -4.82
C LYS A 52 1.35 15.87 -4.42
N GLN A 53 2.57 15.52 -4.85
CA GLN A 53 3.77 16.35 -4.59
C GLN A 53 3.70 17.72 -5.27
N ALA A 54 3.04 17.83 -6.43
CA ALA A 54 2.83 19.10 -7.11
C ALA A 54 1.80 20.02 -6.41
N SER A 55 0.96 19.48 -5.54
CA SER A 55 -0.14 20.20 -4.87
C SER A 55 0.25 20.80 -3.50
N VAL A 56 1.53 20.74 -3.10
CA VAL A 56 2.04 21.11 -1.76
C VAL A 56 2.01 22.63 -1.45
N ASN A 57 1.43 23.46 -2.32
CA ASN A 57 1.25 24.90 -2.05
C ASN A 57 -0.07 25.28 -1.37
N GLY A 58 -0.91 24.32 -0.93
CA GLY A 58 -2.18 24.67 -0.28
C GLY A 58 -2.68 23.60 0.70
N ASP A 59 -3.12 24.05 1.86
CA ASP A 59 -3.53 23.36 3.09
C ASP A 59 -4.56 22.19 2.99
N ALA A 60 -4.92 21.71 1.80
CA ALA A 60 -6.08 20.83 1.62
C ALA A 60 -5.78 19.31 1.57
N CYS A 61 -4.54 18.84 1.48
CA CYS A 61 -4.29 17.42 1.15
C CYS A 61 -3.40 16.66 2.14
N ARG A 62 -3.76 16.68 3.43
CA ARG A 62 -3.10 15.84 4.46
C ARG A 62 -3.61 14.40 4.52
N LYS A 63 -4.50 13.96 3.60
CA LYS A 63 -4.90 12.54 3.51
C LYS A 63 -3.80 11.72 2.84
N GLY A 64 -2.98 11.02 3.61
CA GLY A 64 -1.87 10.18 3.09
C GLY A 64 -2.37 9.08 2.16
N THR A 65 -1.57 8.71 1.16
CA THR A 65 -1.82 7.55 0.30
C THR A 65 -1.38 6.28 1.01
N VAL A 66 -2.27 5.29 1.08
CA VAL A 66 -2.01 3.98 1.70
C VAL A 66 -1.89 2.91 0.63
N MET A 67 -0.93 1.99 0.78
CA MET A 67 -0.80 0.82 -0.07
C MET A 67 -0.91 -0.42 0.82
N LEU A 68 -1.93 -1.23 0.57
CA LEU A 68 -2.18 -2.51 1.23
C LEU A 68 -1.49 -3.61 0.45
N MET A 69 -0.59 -4.35 1.11
CA MET A 69 0.16 -5.43 0.47
C MET A 69 0.06 -6.74 1.23
N SER A 70 -0.14 -7.84 0.51
CA SER A 70 0.01 -9.16 1.10
C SER A 70 1.49 -9.54 1.21
N MET A 71 1.94 -10.10 2.34
CA MET A 71 3.36 -10.49 2.52
C MET A 71 3.87 -11.45 1.43
N GLY A 72 3.02 -12.33 0.91
CA GLY A 72 3.38 -13.23 -0.21
C GLY A 72 3.59 -12.54 -1.56
N ALA A 73 3.13 -11.29 -1.71
CA ALA A 73 3.33 -10.48 -2.92
C ALA A 73 4.44 -9.43 -2.76
N GLY A 74 5.01 -9.27 -1.55
CA GLY A 74 6.07 -8.31 -1.26
C GLY A 74 7.49 -8.79 -1.58
N GLY A 75 7.69 -10.11 -1.76
CA GLY A 75 9.01 -10.72 -1.93
C GLY A 75 9.66 -10.55 -3.32
N GLU A 76 8.93 -10.05 -4.31
CA GLU A 76 9.46 -9.83 -5.66
C GLU A 76 9.77 -8.36 -5.90
N GLY A 77 10.95 -7.90 -5.47
CA GLY A 77 11.68 -6.78 -6.07
C GLY A 77 10.89 -5.49 -6.36
N LEU A 78 9.79 -5.24 -5.63
CA LEU A 78 9.04 -4.02 -5.75
C LEU A 78 9.96 -2.93 -5.23
N ASN A 79 10.36 -2.02 -6.11
CA ASN A 79 11.23 -0.90 -5.78
C ASN A 79 10.43 0.08 -4.89
N LEU A 80 10.23 -0.33 -3.62
CA LEU A 80 9.45 0.33 -2.57
C LEU A 80 10.23 1.47 -1.91
N VAL A 81 11.39 1.84 -2.47
CA VAL A 81 12.28 2.95 -2.04
C VAL A 81 11.52 4.29 -1.91
N ALA A 82 10.33 4.38 -2.50
CA ALA A 82 9.47 5.55 -2.36
C ALA A 82 8.65 5.61 -1.05
N ALA A 83 8.57 4.58 -0.21
CA ALA A 83 7.73 4.58 0.99
C ALA A 83 8.36 5.35 2.17
N SER A 84 7.52 6.04 2.95
CA SER A 84 7.97 6.87 4.10
C SER A 84 7.68 6.22 5.45
N SER A 85 6.73 5.29 5.49
CA SER A 85 6.32 4.58 6.70
C SER A 85 5.82 3.20 6.30
N VAL A 86 6.26 2.18 7.05
CA VAL A 86 5.87 0.79 6.87
C VAL A 86 5.21 0.32 8.16
N PHE A 87 4.02 -0.26 8.03
CA PHE A 87 3.32 -0.93 9.12
C PHE A 87 3.19 -2.40 8.78
N ILE A 88 3.60 -3.27 9.70
CA ILE A 88 3.33 -4.70 9.64
C ILE A 88 2.19 -4.93 10.61
N ALA A 89 1.00 -5.25 10.09
CA ALA A 89 -0.19 -5.39 10.91
C ALA A 89 -0.22 -6.71 11.68
N ASP A 90 0.34 -7.76 11.09
CA ASP A 90 0.38 -9.11 11.66
C ASP A 90 1.84 -9.59 11.67
N PRO A 91 2.62 -9.21 12.70
CA PRO A 91 4.01 -9.64 12.78
C PRO A 91 4.10 -11.16 12.93
N TRP A 92 5.00 -11.78 12.18
CA TRP A 92 5.25 -13.21 12.25
C TRP A 92 6.18 -13.48 13.45
N TRP A 93 5.95 -14.55 14.21
CA TRP A 93 6.80 -14.94 15.36
C TRP A 93 8.25 -15.34 14.97
N ASN A 94 8.61 -15.27 13.69
CA ASN A 94 9.82 -15.77 13.08
C ASN A 94 10.44 -14.62 12.29
N ALA A 95 11.44 -13.99 12.88
CA ALA A 95 12.14 -12.82 12.33
C ALA A 95 12.65 -13.06 10.90
N ALA A 96 12.98 -14.31 10.53
CA ALA A 96 13.50 -14.63 9.20
C ALA A 96 12.48 -14.47 8.05
N LYS A 97 11.19 -14.23 8.36
CA LYS A 97 10.17 -13.89 7.36
C LYS A 97 9.87 -12.39 7.28
N GLU A 98 10.42 -11.60 8.20
CA GLU A 98 10.22 -10.14 8.27
C GLU A 98 11.40 -9.34 7.69
N ASP A 99 12.61 -9.93 7.63
CA ASP A 99 13.81 -9.36 7.01
C ASP A 99 13.80 -9.38 5.46
#